data_AF-A0A350C2R5-F1
#
_entry.id   AF-A0A350C2R5-F1
#
_cell.length_a   1.000
_cell.length_b   1.000
_cell.length_c   1.000
_cell.angle_alpha   90.00
_cell.angle_beta   90.00
_cell.angle_gamma   90.00
#
_symmetry.space_group_name_H-M   'P 1'
#
loop_
_entity.id
_entity.type
_entity.pdbx_description
1 polymer ?
#
loop_
_entity_poly.entity_id
_entity_poly.type
_entity_poly.pdbx_seq_one_letter_code
_entity_poly.pdbx_strand_id
1 'polypeptide(L)' 'NMKIQQLDVMVETKTFDDVFVKTKVSVQFKIQRDTIYDAFYKLEIPYDQITSYVFDVVRAEVPKMKLDDVFV' A
#
# COMPACT_ATOMS: atom_id res chain seq x y z
N ASN A 1 -3.98 17.78 -6.68
CA ASN A 1 -5.02 17.38 -7.66
C ASN A 1 -6.15 16.69 -6.88
N MET A 2 -7.41 17.12 -7.03
CA MET A 2 -8.56 16.57 -6.27
C MET A 2 -9.16 15.30 -6.91
N LYS A 3 -8.63 14.90 -8.07
CA LYS A 3 -9.02 13.66 -8.74
C LYS A 3 -8.51 12.45 -7.96
N ILE A 4 -9.18 11.31 -8.14
CA ILE A 4 -8.68 10.02 -7.66
C ILE A 4 -7.35 9.75 -8.36
N GLN A 5 -6.36 9.37 -7.57
CA GLN A 5 -5.04 8.97 -8.02
C GLN A 5 -4.84 7.50 -7.70
N GLN A 6 -4.01 6.84 -8.50
CA GLN A 6 -3.61 5.46 -8.29
C GLN A 6 -2.10 5.42 -8.06
N LEU A 7 -1.69 4.63 -7.08
CA LEU A 7 -0.31 4.31 -6.79
C LEU A 7 -0.15 2.80 -6.84
N ASP A 8 0.70 2.33 -7.74
CA ASP A 8 1.07 0.93 -7.84
C ASP A 8 2.36 0.70 -7.04
N VAL A 9 2.30 -0.19 -6.06
CA VAL A 9 3.43 -0.57 -5.21
C VAL A 9 3.77 -2.02 -5.46
N MET A 10 5.04 -2.31 -5.77
CA MET A 10 5.55 -3.67 -5.88
C MET A 10 6.16 -4.09 -4.54
N VAL A 11 5.63 -5.16 -3.96
CA VAL A 11 6.10 -5.68 -2.67
C VAL A 11 6.59 -7.11 -2.84
N GLU A 12 7.76 -7.39 -2.27
CA GLU A 12 8.30 -8.73 -2.12
C GLU A 12 8.17 -9.17 -0.67
N THR A 13 7.55 -10.33 -0.46
CA THR A 13 7.30 -10.87 0.87
C THR A 13 7.38 -12.40 0.84
N LYS A 14 7.38 -13.02 2.02
CA LYS A 14 7.44 -14.47 2.20
C LYS A 14 6.14 -14.94 2.83
N THR A 15 5.54 -15.97 2.24
CA THR A 15 4.31 -16.58 2.78
C THR A 15 4.63 -17.54 3.92
N PHE A 16 3.59 -18.06 4.58
CA PHE A 16 3.71 -19.06 5.64
C PHE A 16 4.44 -20.33 5.20
N ASP A 17 4.28 -20.74 3.93
CA ASP A 17 4.86 -21.97 3.37
C ASP A 17 6.32 -21.80 2.89
N ASP A 18 7.02 -20.77 3.37
CA ASP A 18 8.40 -20.46 3.03
C ASP A 18 8.64 -20.03 1.56
N VAL A 19 7.59 -19.61 0.84
CA VAL A 19 7.67 -19.20 -0.57
C VAL A 19 7.77 -17.68 -0.69
N PHE A 20 8.73 -17.20 -1.49
CA PHE A 20 8.85 -15.79 -1.83
C PHE A 20 7.88 -15.42 -2.95
N VAL A 21 7.10 -14.37 -2.74
CA VAL A 21 6.10 -13.87 -3.68
C VAL A 21 6.32 -12.39 -3.95
N LYS A 22 6.09 -11.98 -5.20
CA LYS A 22 6.08 -10.58 -5.62
C LYS A 22 4.66 -10.19 -5.97
N THR A 23 4.10 -9.28 -5.18
CA THR A 23 2.71 -8.84 -5.32
C THR A 23 2.68 -7.37 -5.74
N LYS A 24 1.88 -7.05 -6.75
CA LYS A 24 1.61 -5.68 -7.17
C LYS A 24 0.32 -5.21 -6.50
N VAL A 25 0.43 -4.24 -5.59
CA VAL A 25 -0.70 -3.64 -4.88
C VAL A 25 -1.03 -2.30 -5.50
N SER A 26 -2.26 -2.14 -5.99
CA SER A 26 -2.75 -0.87 -6.55
C SER A 26 -3.62 -0.15 -5.52
N VAL A 27 -3.13 0.96 -4.97
CA VAL A 27 -3.85 1.79 -4.01
C VAL A 27 -4.47 2.98 -4.71
N GLN A 28 -5.77 3.17 -4.54
CA GLN A 28 -6.46 4.37 -4.99
C GLN A 28 -6.71 5.31 -3.82
N PHE A 29 -6.38 6.59 -3.99
CA PHE A 29 -6.57 7.59 -2.94
C PHE A 29 -6.98 8.95 -3.52
N LYS A 30 -7.61 9.76 -2.66
CA LYS A 30 -7.98 11.16 -2.95
C LYS A 30 -7.93 11.97 -1.67
N ILE A 31 -7.68 13.27 -1.81
CA ILE A 31 -7.70 14.22 -0.69
C ILE A 31 -9.17 14.48 -0.29
N GLN A 32 -9.46 14.48 1.01
CA GLN A 32 -10.80 14.82 1.52
C GLN A 32 -11.00 16.35 1.48
N ARG A 33 -12.23 16.80 1.20
CA ARG A 33 -12.51 18.22 0.88
C ARG A 33 -12.27 19.16 2.07
N ASP A 34 -12.46 18.65 3.26
CA ASP A 34 -12.32 19.30 4.56
C ASP A 34 -10.84 19.45 4.98
N THR A 35 -9.92 18.65 4.44
CA THR A 35 -8.50 18.62 4.84
C THR A 35 -7.54 19.14 3.76
N ILE A 36 -8.05 19.89 2.78
CA ILE A 36 -7.25 20.38 1.63
C ILE A 36 -6.07 21.25 2.07
N TYR A 37 -6.26 22.14 3.05
CA TYR A 37 -5.20 23.02 3.53
C TYR A 37 -4.01 22.23 4.09
N ASP A 38 -4.29 21.24 4.94
CA ASP A 38 -3.27 20.38 5.54
C ASP A 38 -2.57 19.52 4.49
N ALA A 39 -3.33 18.95 3.55
CA ALA A 39 -2.78 18.15 2.47
C ALA A 39 -1.87 18.95 1.53
N PHE A 40 -2.05 20.27 1.40
CA PHE A 40 -1.23 21.11 0.53
C PHE A 40 -0.02 21.72 1.25
N TYR A 41 -0.18 22.14 2.50
CA TYR A 41 0.87 22.90 3.22
C TYR A 41 1.64 22.08 4.25
N LYS A 42 1.10 20.96 4.74
CA LYS A 42 1.74 20.14 5.80
C LYS A 42 2.23 18.79 5.31
N LEU A 43 1.71 18.30 4.19
CA LEU A 43 2.01 16.97 3.68
C LEU A 43 3.11 17.06 2.62
N GLU A 44 4.34 16.66 2.97
CA GLU A 44 5.50 16.82 2.10
C GLU A 44 5.65 15.67 1.09
N ILE A 45 5.43 14.41 1.52
CA ILE A 45 5.65 13.21 0.69
C ILE A 45 4.56 12.14 0.90
N PRO A 46 3.32 12.33 0.37
CA PRO A 46 2.22 11.40 0.57
C PRO A 46 2.45 10.00 -0.04
N TYR A 47 3.10 9.94 -1.21
CA TYR A 47 3.30 8.68 -1.93
C TYR A 47 4.20 7.71 -1.15
N ASP A 48 5.26 8.22 -0.53
CA ASP A 48 6.21 7.42 0.24
C ASP A 48 5.59 6.94 1.56
N GLN A 49 4.76 7.78 2.18
CA GLN A 49 4.01 7.39 3.39
C GLN A 49 3.01 6.26 3.10
N ILE A 50 2.23 6.39 2.03
CA ILE A 50 1.30 5.33 1.59
C ILE A 50 2.08 4.05 1.26
N THR A 51 3.17 4.18 0.53
CA THR A 51 4.03 3.05 0.16
C THR A 51 4.57 2.33 1.39
N SER A 52 5.08 3.07 2.38
CA SER A 52 5.59 2.52 3.64
C SER A 52 4.50 1.79 4.42
N TYR A 53 3.31 2.38 4.52
CA TYR A 53 2.19 1.73 5.18
C TYR A 53 1.76 0.43 4.48
N VAL A 54 1.70 0.43 3.14
CA VAL A 54 1.40 -0.79 2.36
C VAL A 54 2.46 -1.86 2.61
N PHE A 55 3.75 -1.49 2.64
CA PHE A 55 4.82 -2.44 2.94
C PHE A 55 4.65 -3.08 4.31
N ASP A 56 4.34 -2.30 5.34
CA ASP A 56 4.18 -2.80 6.70
C ASP A 56 2.96 -3.72 6.83
N VAL A 57 1.83 -3.36 6.22
CA VAL A 57 0.62 -4.19 6.23
C VAL A 57 0.85 -5.51 5.50
N VAL A 58 1.44 -5.48 4.29
CA VAL A 58 1.72 -6.70 3.52
C VAL A 58 2.70 -7.61 4.27
N ARG A 59 3.71 -7.03 4.92
CA ARG A 59 4.67 -7.79 5.75
C ARG A 59 4.04 -8.36 7.03
N ALA A 60 3.02 -7.72 7.59
CA ALA A 60 2.35 -8.21 8.78
C ALA A 60 1.34 -9.34 8.45
N GLU A 61 0.66 -9.24 7.31
CA GLU A 61 -0.45 -10.14 6.97
C GLU A 61 -0.03 -11.36 6.14
N VAL A 62 0.82 -11.18 5.13
CA VAL A 62 1.17 -12.29 4.20
C VAL A 62 1.91 -13.46 4.88
N PRO A 63 2.81 -13.27 5.87
CA PRO A 63 3.47 -14.39 6.54
C PRO A 63 2.52 -15.29 7.36
N LYS A 64 1.28 -14.85 7.60
CA LYS A 64 0.25 -15.63 8.29
C LYS A 64 -0.59 -16.48 7.32
N MET A 65 -0.45 -16.27 6.02
CA MET A 65 -1.25 -16.88 4.96
C MET A 65 -0.43 -17.91 4.17
N LYS A 66 -1.09 -18.98 3.72
CA LYS A 66 -0.48 -19.93 2.79
C LYS A 66 -0.37 -19.35 1.39
N LEU A 67 0.48 -19.93 0.55
CA LEU A 67 0.66 -19.46 -0.83
C LEU A 67 -0.67 -19.37 -1.57
N ASP A 68 -1.50 -20.40 -1.47
CA ASP A 68 -2.79 -20.46 -2.16
C ASP A 68 -3.69 -19.31 -1.71
N ASP A 69 -3.77 -19.04 -0.40
CA ASP A 69 -4.62 -17.98 0.19
C ASP A 69 -4.23 -16.56 -0.27
N VAL A 70 -2.99 -16.36 -0.72
CA VAL A 70 -2.50 -15.05 -1.21
C VAL A 70 -2.99 -14.75 -2.64
N PHE A 71 -3.41 -15.77 -3.42
CA PHE A 71 -3.73 -15.64 -4.84
C PHE A 71 -5.16 -16.05 -5.25
N VAL A 72 -6.05 -16.31 -4.29
CA VAL A 72 -7.47 -16.68 -4.54
C VAL A 72 -8.29 -15.49 -5.08
#